data_AF-A0A2P4WXH0-F1
#
_entry.id   AF-A0A2P4WXH0-F1
#
_cell.length_a   1.000
_cell.length_b   1.000
_cell.length_c   1.000
_cell.angle_alpha   90.00
_cell.angle_beta   90.00
_cell.angle_gamma   90.00
#
_symmetry.space_group_name_H-M   'P 1'
#
loop_
_entity.id
_entity.type
_entity.pdbx_description
1 polymer ?
#
loop_
_entity_poly.entity_id
_entity_poly.type
_entity_poly.pdbx_seq_one_letter_code
_entity_poly.pdbx_strand_id
1 'polypeptide(L)'
;MGLMTRSLLLAVFVLLTTIGTLTIATENTQAKISNVAPPIAASSTRLLRNAKSVDDDATVSEDRGLLSFLPSNWQIKFWIKTGKTDDFVMNTLGIAGLTGEKLKNNPNFKKFQQFQVARWLKEKTPTSLVLEKLKLNELDYAALIKADGYNTYVNYVFDLGKRANQYDIEDWPKLFGTGTIEQLQHRAGLLRWVNNDNLDMFMASAIRSQQVL
;
A
#
# COMPACT_ATOMS: atom_id res chain seq x y z
N MET A 1 -46.52 9.82 14.07
CA MET A 1 -45.39 10.66 13.60
C MET A 1 -44.14 9.78 13.56
N GLY A 2 -43.46 9.72 12.42
CA GLY A 2 -42.11 9.15 12.24
C GLY A 2 -42.01 7.63 12.30
N LEU A 3 -42.52 6.90 11.29
CA LEU A 3 -41.71 6.29 10.23
C LEU A 3 -40.53 5.45 10.76
N MET A 4 -40.66 4.13 10.88
CA MET A 4 -40.68 3.13 9.80
C MET A 4 -39.39 2.28 9.89
N THR A 5 -39.59 1.06 10.39
CA THR A 5 -39.05 -0.19 9.86
C THR A 5 -38.03 -0.04 8.71
N ARG A 6 -36.77 -0.38 8.98
CA ARG A 6 -35.81 -0.72 7.93
C ARG A 6 -35.66 -2.24 7.87
N SER A 7 -36.52 -2.84 7.06
CA SER A 7 -36.45 -4.20 6.52
C SER A 7 -35.04 -4.47 5.95
N LEU A 8 -34.40 -5.58 6.32
CA LEU A 8 -34.36 -6.85 5.59
C LEU A 8 -33.80 -6.73 4.15
N LEU A 9 -32.58 -7.24 3.93
CA LEU A 9 -32.13 -7.91 2.70
C LEU A 9 -30.71 -8.48 2.89
N LEU A 10 -30.60 -9.66 3.51
CA LEU A 10 -29.45 -10.55 3.28
C LEU A 10 -29.85 -11.48 2.13
N ALA A 11 -29.53 -11.07 0.90
CA ALA A 11 -29.70 -11.90 -0.27
C ALA A 11 -28.59 -12.97 -0.29
N VAL A 12 -29.00 -14.22 -0.07
CA VAL A 12 -28.24 -15.43 -0.38
C VAL A 12 -28.39 -15.71 -1.88
N PHE A 13 -27.28 -15.73 -2.61
CA PHE A 13 -27.13 -16.22 -4.01
C PHE A 13 -25.62 -16.52 -4.16
N VAL A 14 -25.13 -17.66 -4.65
CA VAL A 14 -25.52 -18.44 -5.84
C VAL A 14 -25.18 -19.92 -5.64
N LEU A 15 -26.09 -20.74 -6.15
CA LEU A 15 -26.05 -22.19 -6.33
C LEU A 15 -25.34 -22.57 -7.66
N LEU A 16 -24.72 -23.75 -7.69
CA LEU A 16 -24.69 -24.70 -8.82
C LEU A 16 -23.74 -24.49 -10.04
N THR A 17 -22.87 -25.51 -10.24
CA THR A 17 -22.51 -26.24 -11.51
C THR A 17 -21.91 -25.45 -12.69
N THR A 18 -21.04 -25.94 -13.57
CA THR A 18 -20.67 -27.27 -14.09
C THR A 18 -19.32 -27.18 -14.83
N ILE A 19 -18.74 -28.35 -15.07
CA ILE A 19 -17.61 -28.73 -15.93
C ILE A 19 -17.47 -27.91 -17.24
N GLY A 20 -16.22 -27.60 -17.58
CA GLY A 20 -15.82 -27.16 -18.92
C GLY A 20 -14.32 -27.34 -19.12
N THR A 21 -13.90 -28.52 -19.57
CA THR A 21 -12.57 -28.76 -20.14
C THR A 21 -12.43 -27.98 -21.44
N LEU A 22 -11.34 -27.23 -21.60
CA LEU A 22 -10.86 -26.87 -22.93
C LEU A 22 -9.33 -26.94 -22.99
N THR A 23 -8.86 -28.05 -23.56
CA THR A 23 -7.53 -28.20 -24.16
C THR A 23 -7.52 -27.46 -25.49
N ILE A 24 -6.59 -26.54 -25.70
CA ILE A 24 -6.00 -26.30 -27.02
C ILE A 24 -4.50 -26.09 -26.83
N ALA A 25 -3.74 -27.11 -27.21
CA ALA A 25 -2.38 -26.96 -27.66
C ALA A 25 -2.43 -26.51 -29.13
N THR A 26 -1.60 -25.56 -29.53
CA THR A 26 -0.89 -25.58 -30.82
C THR A 26 0.28 -24.61 -30.72
N GLU A 27 1.46 -25.22 -30.74
CA GLU A 27 2.75 -24.60 -30.99
C GLU A 27 2.76 -23.97 -32.38
N ASN A 28 3.33 -22.77 -32.52
CA ASN A 28 3.85 -22.32 -33.80
C ASN A 28 5.31 -21.91 -33.62
N THR A 29 6.18 -22.78 -34.09
CA THR A 29 7.58 -22.51 -34.37
C THR A 29 7.72 -21.81 -35.73
N GLN A 30 8.94 -21.34 -36.02
CA GLN A 30 9.44 -20.79 -37.30
C GLN A 30 9.33 -19.25 -37.38
N ALA A 31 10.37 -18.47 -37.73
CA ALA A 31 11.63 -18.78 -38.39
C ALA A 31 12.75 -17.83 -37.91
N LYS A 32 13.95 -18.38 -37.86
CA LYS A 32 15.25 -17.73 -37.76
C LYS A 32 15.62 -17.11 -39.11
N ILE A 33 15.89 -15.81 -39.16
CA ILE A 33 16.84 -15.22 -40.13
C ILE A 33 17.71 -14.20 -39.40
N SER A 34 19.01 -14.47 -39.44
CA SER A 34 20.12 -13.63 -38.98
C SER A 34 20.51 -12.66 -40.10
N ASN A 35 20.89 -11.42 -39.77
CA ASN A 35 22.23 -10.90 -40.04
C ASN A 35 22.44 -9.42 -39.65
N VAL A 36 23.43 -9.22 -38.78
CA VAL A 36 24.58 -8.28 -38.83
C VAL A 36 24.33 -6.78 -39.10
N ALA A 37 24.78 -5.94 -38.15
CA ALA A 37 24.87 -4.48 -38.19
C ALA A 37 26.35 -4.00 -38.40
N PRO A 38 26.71 -2.71 -38.19
CA PRO A 38 26.64 -1.50 -39.05
C PRO A 38 28.11 -0.99 -39.31
N PRO A 39 28.53 0.30 -39.49
CA PRO A 39 27.85 1.61 -39.51
C PRO A 39 28.30 2.61 -40.61
N ILE A 40 27.48 3.62 -40.92
CA ILE A 40 27.97 4.90 -41.48
C ILE A 40 27.28 6.05 -40.75
N ALA A 41 28.13 6.92 -40.19
CA ALA A 41 27.79 8.13 -39.49
C ALA A 41 27.32 9.24 -40.44
N ALA A 42 26.27 9.95 -40.06
CA ALA A 42 26.05 11.31 -40.53
C ALA A 42 25.35 12.10 -39.41
N SER A 43 26.16 12.92 -38.76
CA SER A 43 25.78 13.99 -37.85
C SER A 43 24.78 14.95 -38.50
N SER A 44 23.63 15.18 -37.86
CA SER A 44 22.85 16.39 -38.08
C SER A 44 22.42 16.98 -36.74
N THR A 45 23.06 18.11 -36.49
CA THR A 45 22.94 19.07 -35.41
C THR A 45 21.49 19.45 -35.08
N ARG A 46 21.13 19.18 -33.83
CA ARG A 46 20.45 20.08 -32.87
C ARG A 46 20.05 21.46 -33.43
N LEU A 47 18.75 21.70 -33.57
CA LEU A 47 18.18 23.06 -33.63
C LEU A 47 17.10 23.21 -32.54
N LEU A 48 17.47 23.98 -31.52
CA LEU A 48 16.58 24.48 -30.48
C LEU A 48 15.64 25.53 -31.10
N ARG A 49 14.33 25.27 -31.10
CA ARG A 49 13.33 26.33 -31.31
C ARG A 49 12.79 26.76 -29.95
N ASN A 50 13.24 27.94 -29.55
CA ASN A 50 12.66 28.80 -28.54
C ASN A 50 11.27 29.26 -29.01
N ALA A 51 10.21 28.92 -28.29
CA ALA A 51 8.90 29.50 -28.48
C ALA A 51 8.14 29.59 -27.15
N LYS A 52 8.12 30.81 -26.62
CA LYS A 52 7.02 31.48 -25.91
C LYS A 52 6.53 30.84 -24.60
N SER A 53 6.92 31.49 -23.50
CA SER A 53 6.22 31.48 -22.22
C SER A 53 4.75 31.88 -22.41
N VAL A 54 3.87 30.90 -22.26
CA VAL A 54 2.53 31.15 -21.76
C VAL A 54 2.62 30.86 -20.27
N ASP A 55 2.37 31.89 -19.48
CA ASP A 55 2.14 31.79 -18.04
C ASP A 55 0.91 30.92 -17.82
N ASP A 56 1.12 29.62 -17.69
CA ASP A 56 0.23 28.77 -16.92
C ASP A 56 0.79 28.74 -15.50
N ASP A 57 0.28 29.68 -14.71
CA ASP A 57 0.22 29.64 -13.26
C ASP A 57 -0.58 28.39 -12.84
N ALA A 58 0.06 27.23 -12.95
CA ALA A 58 -0.35 26.02 -12.28
C ALA A 58 0.58 25.85 -11.09
N THR A 59 0.04 26.15 -9.91
CA THR A 59 0.58 25.89 -8.58
C THR A 59 1.06 24.44 -8.41
N VAL A 60 2.23 24.11 -8.94
CA VAL A 60 2.92 22.82 -8.75
C VAL A 60 4.24 23.08 -8.04
N SER A 61 4.18 23.72 -6.87
CA SER A 61 5.39 24.03 -6.09
C SER A 61 5.34 23.56 -4.63
N GLU A 62 4.23 22.98 -4.15
CA GLU A 62 4.13 22.55 -2.74
C GLU A 62 4.29 21.03 -2.53
N ASP A 63 4.12 20.22 -3.59
CA ASP A 63 4.12 18.74 -3.51
C ASP A 63 5.51 18.09 -3.44
N ARG A 64 6.59 18.86 -3.57
CA ARG A 64 7.95 18.29 -3.80
C ARG A 64 8.57 17.62 -2.56
N GLY A 65 8.19 18.03 -1.36
CA GLY A 65 8.68 17.43 -0.11
C GLY A 65 7.80 16.29 0.40
N LEU A 66 6.49 16.52 0.43
CA LEU A 66 5.50 15.67 1.11
C LEU A 66 5.27 14.33 0.42
N LEU A 67 5.65 14.15 -0.84
CA LEU A 67 5.44 12.92 -1.59
C LEU A 67 6.75 12.26 -2.04
N SER A 68 7.89 12.78 -1.57
CA SER A 68 9.22 12.21 -1.84
C SER A 68 9.34 10.76 -1.35
N PHE A 69 8.55 10.40 -0.34
CA PHE A 69 8.50 9.04 0.22
C PHE A 69 7.66 8.06 -0.59
N LEU A 70 6.80 8.53 -1.50
CA LEU A 70 5.95 7.65 -2.29
C LEU A 70 6.81 6.79 -3.23
N PRO A 71 6.40 5.53 -3.50
CA PRO A 71 7.12 4.66 -4.41
C PRO A 71 7.33 5.33 -5.77
N SER A 72 8.45 5.07 -6.43
CA SER A 72 8.78 5.63 -7.76
C SER A 72 7.78 5.25 -8.86
N ASN A 73 6.88 4.32 -8.58
CA ASN A 73 5.77 3.95 -9.44
C ASN A 73 4.79 5.12 -9.64
N TRP A 74 4.80 5.70 -10.84
CA TRP A 74 3.97 6.84 -11.21
C TRP A 74 2.46 6.56 -11.04
N GLN A 75 2.02 5.32 -11.27
CA GLN A 75 0.62 4.95 -11.17
C GLN A 75 0.14 4.96 -9.71
N ILE A 76 0.96 4.45 -8.79
CA ILE A 76 0.67 4.54 -7.34
C ILE A 76 0.64 6.01 -6.92
N LYS A 77 1.65 6.81 -7.30
CA LYS A 77 1.68 8.25 -6.99
C LYS A 77 0.42 8.95 -7.48
N PHE A 78 -0.03 8.66 -8.70
CA PHE A 78 -1.26 9.19 -9.25
C PHE A 78 -2.49 8.79 -8.43
N TRP A 79 -2.63 7.50 -8.07
CA TRP A 79 -3.75 7.03 -7.24
C TRP A 79 -3.78 7.70 -5.86
N ILE A 80 -2.62 7.90 -5.24
CA ILE A 80 -2.47 8.59 -3.96
C ILE A 80 -2.80 10.08 -4.07
N LYS A 81 -2.35 10.74 -5.14
CA LYS A 81 -2.65 12.16 -5.37
C LYS A 81 -4.13 12.40 -5.63
N THR A 82 -4.78 11.50 -6.37
CA THR A 82 -6.20 11.60 -6.75
C THR A 82 -7.16 10.94 -5.76
N GLY A 83 -6.67 10.45 -4.62
CA GLY A 83 -7.51 9.91 -3.55
C GLY A 83 -8.30 8.67 -3.95
N LYS A 84 -7.70 7.77 -4.74
CA LYS A 84 -8.38 6.52 -5.15
C LYS A 84 -8.63 5.59 -3.95
N THR A 85 -9.74 4.86 -4.01
CA THR A 85 -10.13 3.88 -2.98
C THR A 85 -9.47 2.52 -3.21
N ASP A 86 -9.51 1.65 -2.18
CA ASP A 86 -9.00 0.27 -2.29
C ASP A 86 -9.74 -0.49 -3.40
N ASP A 87 -11.07 -0.39 -3.44
CA ASP A 87 -11.90 -1.03 -4.46
C ASP A 87 -11.52 -0.57 -5.88
N PHE A 88 -11.29 0.73 -6.08
CA PHE A 88 -10.87 1.25 -7.38
C PHE A 88 -9.54 0.63 -7.82
N VAL A 89 -8.56 0.58 -6.92
CA VAL A 89 -7.23 0.04 -7.23
C VAL A 89 -7.27 -1.47 -7.43
N MET A 90 -8.02 -2.22 -6.61
CA MET A 90 -8.20 -3.66 -6.78
C MET A 90 -8.87 -4.01 -8.11
N ASN A 91 -9.91 -3.27 -8.49
CA ASN A 91 -10.57 -3.41 -9.79
C ASN A 91 -9.59 -3.10 -10.94
N THR A 92 -8.85 -2.00 -10.84
CA THR A 92 -7.86 -1.60 -11.87
C THR A 92 -6.74 -2.62 -12.02
N LEU A 93 -6.36 -3.29 -10.94
CA LEU A 93 -5.33 -4.34 -10.93
C LEU A 93 -5.85 -5.72 -11.32
N GLY A 94 -7.15 -5.88 -11.56
CA GLY A 94 -7.76 -7.17 -11.90
C GLY A 94 -7.68 -8.18 -10.75
N ILE A 95 -7.62 -7.71 -9.50
CA ILE A 95 -7.56 -8.56 -8.30
C ILE A 95 -8.81 -8.46 -7.43
N ALA A 96 -9.80 -7.66 -7.87
CA ALA A 96 -11.09 -7.59 -7.21
C ALA A 96 -11.76 -8.97 -7.18
N GLY A 97 -12.29 -9.35 -6.02
CA GLY A 97 -12.93 -10.65 -5.81
C GLY A 97 -11.96 -11.83 -5.64
N LEU A 98 -10.64 -11.65 -5.81
CA LEU A 98 -9.67 -12.68 -5.45
C LEU A 98 -9.51 -12.73 -3.92
N THR A 99 -9.42 -13.93 -3.37
CA THR A 99 -9.22 -14.18 -1.93
C THR A 99 -8.21 -15.30 -1.70
N GLY A 100 -7.70 -15.40 -0.47
CA GLY A 100 -6.77 -16.45 -0.05
C GLY A 100 -5.54 -16.56 -0.95
N GLU A 101 -5.15 -17.80 -1.27
CA GLU A 101 -3.95 -18.07 -2.08
C GLU A 101 -4.00 -17.44 -3.48
N LYS A 102 -5.18 -17.35 -4.10
CA LYS A 102 -5.34 -16.72 -5.43
C LYS A 102 -4.95 -15.25 -5.40
N LEU A 103 -5.32 -14.54 -4.34
CA LEU A 103 -4.94 -13.15 -4.15
C LEU A 103 -3.43 -13.04 -3.85
N LYS A 104 -2.93 -13.84 -2.90
CA LYS A 104 -1.51 -13.80 -2.48
C LYS A 104 -0.54 -14.07 -3.63
N ASN A 105 -0.86 -15.04 -4.47
CA ASN A 105 0.01 -15.47 -5.57
C ASN A 105 -0.14 -14.59 -6.82
N ASN A 106 -1.09 -13.64 -6.83
CA ASN A 106 -1.27 -12.74 -7.94
C ASN A 106 -0.12 -11.70 -7.98
N PRO A 107 0.58 -11.52 -9.11
CA PRO A 107 1.70 -10.57 -9.21
C PRO A 107 1.29 -9.13 -8.95
N ASN A 108 0.02 -8.76 -9.17
CA ASN A 108 -0.49 -7.41 -8.91
C ASN A 108 -0.82 -7.17 -7.44
N PHE A 109 -0.92 -8.20 -6.59
CA PHE A 109 -1.25 -8.01 -5.17
C PHE A 109 -0.15 -7.23 -4.43
N LYS A 110 1.13 -7.47 -4.76
CA LYS A 110 2.25 -6.70 -4.19
C LYS A 110 2.13 -5.20 -4.50
N LYS A 111 1.64 -4.85 -5.69
CA LYS A 111 1.42 -3.45 -6.10
C LYS A 111 0.27 -2.81 -5.33
N PHE A 112 -0.79 -3.57 -5.05
CA PHE A 112 -1.87 -3.13 -4.18
C PHE A 112 -1.39 -2.87 -2.75
N GLN A 113 -0.59 -3.77 -2.18
CA GLN A 113 0.01 -3.58 -0.84
C GLN A 113 0.88 -2.31 -0.78
N GLN A 114 1.70 -2.06 -1.81
CA GLN A 114 2.50 -0.83 -1.91
C GLN A 114 1.62 0.43 -1.94
N PHE A 115 0.50 0.39 -2.67
CA PHE A 115 -0.47 1.47 -2.68
C PHE A 115 -1.07 1.71 -1.28
N GLN A 116 -1.49 0.65 -0.58
CA GLN A 116 -2.06 0.78 0.77
C GLN A 116 -1.06 1.38 1.76
N VAL A 117 0.18 0.87 1.81
CA VAL A 117 1.25 1.41 2.67
C VAL A 117 1.51 2.88 2.36
N ALA A 118 1.68 3.22 1.08
CA ALA A 118 1.94 4.60 0.66
C ALA A 118 0.81 5.55 1.03
N ARG A 119 -0.45 5.09 0.95
CA ARG A 119 -1.63 5.85 1.38
C ARG A 119 -1.62 6.09 2.88
N TRP A 120 -1.45 5.04 3.68
CA TRP A 120 -1.47 5.17 5.14
C TRP A 120 -0.33 6.03 5.68
N LEU A 121 0.81 6.07 5.00
CA LEU A 121 1.90 7.01 5.33
C LEU A 121 1.49 8.45 5.04
N LYS A 122 0.90 8.73 3.88
CA LYS A 122 0.39 10.07 3.54
C LYS A 122 -0.70 10.53 4.49
N GLU A 123 -1.60 9.64 4.87
CA GLU A 123 -2.74 9.92 5.74
C GLU A 123 -2.36 9.95 7.23
N LYS A 124 -1.08 9.69 7.60
CA LYS A 124 -0.64 9.57 8.99
C LYS A 124 -1.54 8.61 9.79
N THR A 125 -1.92 7.49 9.18
CA THR A 125 -2.89 6.55 9.77
C THR A 125 -2.32 5.94 11.06
N PRO A 126 -3.05 5.93 12.19
CA PRO A 126 -2.60 5.21 13.37
C PRO A 126 -2.30 3.74 13.08
N THR A 127 -1.20 3.22 13.61
CA THR A 127 -0.81 1.81 13.43
C THR A 127 -1.87 0.83 13.94
N SER A 128 -2.59 1.16 15.02
CA SER A 128 -3.75 0.41 15.51
C SER A 128 -4.89 0.33 14.48
N LEU A 129 -5.20 1.45 13.82
CA LEU A 129 -6.23 1.53 12.79
C LEU A 129 -5.84 0.77 11.52
N VAL A 130 -4.56 0.75 11.15
CA VAL A 130 -4.09 -0.11 10.04
C VAL A 130 -4.30 -1.59 10.37
N LEU A 131 -4.01 -1.97 11.62
CA LEU A 131 -4.20 -3.34 12.10
C LEU A 131 -5.69 -3.73 12.08
N GLU A 132 -6.60 -2.82 12.46
CA GLU A 132 -8.06 -2.99 12.34
C GLU A 132 -8.53 -3.07 10.87
N LYS A 133 -8.05 -2.18 9.99
CA LYS A 133 -8.37 -2.19 8.55
C LYS A 133 -7.99 -3.49 7.87
N LEU A 134 -6.93 -4.14 8.36
CA LEU A 134 -6.48 -5.45 7.91
C LEU A 134 -7.18 -6.61 8.63
N LYS A 135 -8.09 -6.34 9.57
CA LYS A 135 -8.82 -7.31 10.40
C LYS A 135 -7.88 -8.21 11.22
N LEU A 136 -6.80 -7.62 11.71
CA LEU A 136 -5.75 -8.30 12.48
C LEU A 136 -5.83 -8.03 13.99
N ASN A 137 -6.72 -7.13 14.43
CA ASN A 137 -6.82 -6.63 15.81
C ASN A 137 -7.38 -7.62 16.83
N GLU A 138 -8.09 -8.65 16.36
CA GLU A 138 -8.71 -9.68 17.22
C GLU A 138 -7.92 -10.99 17.23
N LEU A 139 -6.83 -11.07 16.47
CA LEU A 139 -6.02 -12.28 16.39
C LEU A 139 -5.03 -12.33 17.54
N ASP A 140 -4.90 -13.52 18.15
CA ASP A 140 -3.77 -13.78 19.02
C ASP A 140 -2.44 -13.74 18.24
N TYR A 141 -1.32 -13.69 18.96
CA TYR A 141 -0.01 -13.58 18.33
C TYR A 141 0.31 -14.72 17.35
N ALA A 142 -0.10 -15.96 17.67
CA ALA A 142 0.20 -17.13 16.84
C ALA A 142 -0.56 -17.13 15.51
N ALA A 143 -1.82 -16.65 15.53
CA ALA A 143 -2.64 -16.44 14.35
C ALA A 143 -2.20 -15.18 13.58
N LEU A 144 -1.88 -14.09 14.28
CA LEU A 144 -1.49 -12.80 13.72
C LEU A 144 -0.32 -12.94 12.73
N ILE A 145 0.77 -13.59 13.14
CA ILE A 145 1.98 -13.70 12.30
C ILE A 145 1.79 -14.58 11.05
N LYS A 146 0.73 -15.39 11.01
CA LYS A 146 0.36 -16.25 9.86
C LYS A 146 -0.72 -15.62 8.98
N ALA A 147 -1.39 -14.58 9.48
CA ALA A 147 -2.55 -14.00 8.85
C ALA A 147 -2.19 -13.26 7.56
N ASP A 148 -3.16 -13.26 6.65
CA ASP A 148 -3.12 -12.50 5.41
C ASP A 148 -3.06 -11.01 5.77
N GLY A 149 -2.13 -10.27 5.15
CA GLY A 149 -1.96 -8.85 5.43
C GLY A 149 -1.01 -8.52 6.59
N TYR A 150 -0.57 -9.50 7.40
CA TYR A 150 0.43 -9.25 8.46
C TYR A 150 1.72 -8.64 7.91
N ASN A 151 2.26 -9.17 6.81
CA ASN A 151 3.42 -8.57 6.15
C ASN A 151 3.16 -7.14 5.66
N THR A 152 1.93 -6.80 5.29
CA THR A 152 1.55 -5.43 4.91
C THR A 152 1.58 -4.50 6.13
N TYR A 153 1.07 -4.95 7.28
CA TYR A 153 1.18 -4.23 8.55
C TYR A 153 2.64 -4.03 8.96
N VAL A 154 3.47 -5.08 8.91
CA VAL A 154 4.89 -5.00 9.24
C VAL A 154 5.61 -3.99 8.36
N ASN A 155 5.40 -4.05 7.04
CA ASN A 155 5.98 -3.07 6.11
C ASN A 155 5.54 -1.65 6.43
N TYR A 156 4.26 -1.45 6.77
CA TYR A 156 3.75 -0.15 7.17
C TYR A 156 4.44 0.39 8.44
N VAL A 157 4.50 -0.42 9.50
CA VAL A 157 5.14 -0.03 10.78
C VAL A 157 6.62 0.29 10.56
N PHE A 158 7.32 -0.50 9.75
CA PHE A 158 8.72 -0.24 9.43
C PHE A 158 8.93 1.05 8.65
N ASP A 159 8.15 1.27 7.60
CA ASP A 159 8.30 2.49 6.79
C ASP A 159 7.89 3.74 7.57
N LEU A 160 6.89 3.62 8.45
CA LEU A 160 6.50 4.69 9.37
C LEU A 160 7.62 4.99 10.37
N GLY A 161 8.19 3.95 11.00
CA GLY A 161 9.29 4.07 11.96
C GLY A 161 10.55 4.69 11.35
N LYS A 162 10.96 4.23 10.17
CA LYS A 162 12.10 4.80 9.42
C LYS A 162 11.95 6.30 9.14
N ARG A 163 10.70 6.79 9.15
CA ARG A 163 10.32 8.17 8.88
C ARG A 163 9.85 8.89 10.13
N ALA A 164 10.00 8.31 11.32
CA ALA A 164 9.51 8.92 12.56
C ALA A 164 10.04 10.34 12.77
N ASN A 165 11.27 10.62 12.34
CA ASN A 165 11.90 11.95 12.38
C ASN A 165 11.30 12.99 11.41
N GLN A 166 10.46 12.57 10.48
CA GLN A 166 9.72 13.45 9.55
C GLN A 166 8.39 13.90 10.16
N TYR A 167 8.01 13.37 11.32
CA TYR A 167 6.79 13.71 12.05
C TYR A 167 7.14 14.44 13.34
N ASP A 168 6.28 15.36 13.74
CA ASP A 168 6.38 16.01 15.04
C ASP A 168 6.25 14.96 16.14
N ILE A 169 7.08 15.05 17.18
CA ILE A 169 7.05 14.09 18.30
C ILE A 169 5.68 14.08 19.01
N GLU A 170 4.94 15.18 18.94
CA GLU A 170 3.58 15.31 19.46
C GLU A 170 2.55 14.45 18.70
N ASP A 171 2.85 14.06 17.44
CA ASP A 171 2.02 13.13 16.66
C ASP A 171 2.29 11.67 17.03
N TRP A 172 3.44 11.35 17.66
CA TRP A 172 3.83 9.98 17.94
C TRP A 172 2.85 9.20 18.83
N PRO A 173 2.26 9.78 19.90
CA PRO A 173 1.18 9.13 20.66
C PRO A 173 0.03 8.64 19.78
N LYS A 174 -0.37 9.42 18.77
CA LYS A 174 -1.47 9.06 17.86
C LYS A 174 -1.03 7.99 16.87
N LEU A 175 0.17 8.12 16.32
CA LEU A 175 0.71 7.22 15.30
C LEU A 175 1.08 5.83 15.86
N PHE A 176 1.73 5.80 17.02
CA PHE A 176 2.40 4.63 17.58
C PHE A 176 1.91 4.26 18.98
N GLY A 177 1.19 5.13 19.69
CA GLY A 177 0.84 4.95 21.11
C GLY A 177 -0.54 4.34 21.37
N THR A 178 -1.33 4.06 20.33
CA THR A 178 -2.69 3.53 20.47
C THR A 178 -2.74 2.00 20.36
N GLY A 179 -3.68 1.37 21.06
CA GLY A 179 -3.89 -0.08 21.08
C GLY A 179 -3.78 -0.68 22.48
N THR A 180 -3.85 -2.01 22.55
CA THR A 180 -3.63 -2.79 23.77
C THR A 180 -2.14 -2.88 24.10
N ILE A 181 -1.82 -3.26 25.35
CA ILE A 181 -0.43 -3.48 25.76
C ILE A 181 0.30 -4.50 24.88
N GLU A 182 -0.37 -5.58 24.47
CA GLU A 182 0.21 -6.60 23.58
C GLU A 182 0.50 -6.03 22.19
N GLN A 183 -0.41 -5.21 21.65
CA GLN A 183 -0.22 -4.54 20.37
C GLN A 183 0.95 -3.54 20.44
N LEU A 184 1.10 -2.82 21.56
CA LEU A 184 2.21 -1.90 21.79
C LEU A 184 3.55 -2.64 21.92
N GLN A 185 3.60 -3.74 22.67
CA GLN A 185 4.79 -4.58 22.80
C GLN A 185 5.19 -5.19 21.46
N HIS A 186 4.23 -5.71 20.71
CA HIS A 186 4.47 -6.24 19.37
C HIS A 186 5.07 -5.18 18.44
N ARG A 187 4.46 -3.98 18.42
CA ARG A 187 4.95 -2.84 17.64
C ARG A 187 6.35 -2.39 18.05
N ALA A 188 6.64 -2.34 19.36
CA ALA A 188 7.97 -2.02 19.86
C ALA A 188 9.00 -3.06 19.38
N GLY A 189 8.65 -4.34 19.38
CA GLY A 189 9.48 -5.41 18.84
C GLY A 189 9.79 -5.25 17.34
N LEU A 190 8.82 -4.78 16.55
CA LEU A 190 9.05 -4.41 15.15
C LEU A 190 9.94 -3.17 15.05
N LEU A 191 9.63 -2.10 15.78
CA LEU A 191 10.34 -0.81 15.65
C LEU A 191 11.79 -0.84 16.13
N ARG A 192 12.15 -1.78 17.00
CA ARG A 192 13.55 -1.98 17.44
C ARG A 192 14.54 -2.15 16.28
N TRP A 193 14.11 -2.72 15.15
CA TRP A 193 14.97 -2.90 13.98
C TRP A 193 15.15 -1.62 13.13
N VAL A 194 14.46 -0.54 13.47
CA VAL A 194 14.58 0.77 12.81
C VAL A 194 15.82 1.53 13.30
N ASN A 195 16.39 1.15 14.46
CA ASN A 195 17.56 1.79 15.08
C ASN A 195 17.34 3.30 15.34
N ASN A 196 16.29 3.62 16.09
CA ASN A 196 15.92 4.99 16.47
C ASN A 196 15.64 5.06 17.98
N ASP A 197 16.65 5.49 18.75
CA ASP A 197 16.60 5.52 20.22
C ASP A 197 15.44 6.34 20.79
N ASN A 198 15.09 7.45 20.13
CA ASN A 198 13.97 8.27 20.55
C ASN A 198 12.65 7.51 20.41
N LEU A 199 12.48 6.79 19.30
CA LEU A 199 11.29 5.98 19.05
C LEU A 199 11.22 4.78 20.00
N ASP A 200 12.35 4.14 20.27
CA ASP A 200 12.44 3.04 21.24
C ASP A 200 12.07 3.52 22.66
N MET A 201 12.60 4.68 23.07
CA MET A 201 12.27 5.30 24.36
C MET A 201 10.79 5.69 24.44
N PHE A 202 10.24 6.27 23.37
CA PHE A 202 8.83 6.59 23.28
C PHE A 202 7.96 5.33 23.45
N MET A 203 8.26 4.25 22.72
CA MET A 203 7.50 3.01 22.80
C MET A 203 7.55 2.38 24.20
N ALA A 204 8.71 2.41 24.85
CA ALA A 204 8.86 1.94 26.22
C ALA A 204 8.01 2.77 27.21
N SER A 205 7.97 4.10 27.03
CA SER A 205 7.13 5.00 27.83
C SER A 205 5.63 4.73 27.62
N ALA A 206 5.20 4.54 26.38
CA ALA A 206 3.82 4.23 26.04
C ALA A 206 3.35 2.91 26.68
N ILE A 207 4.18 1.85 26.61
CA ILE A 207 3.89 0.56 27.25
C ILE A 207 3.78 0.71 28.77
N ARG A 208 4.75 1.40 29.39
CA ARG A 208 4.74 1.61 30.85
C ARG A 208 3.49 2.36 31.31
N SER A 209 3.08 3.38 30.56
CA SER A 209 1.90 4.19 30.89
C SER A 209 0.61 3.38 30.91
N GLN A 210 0.51 2.32 30.09
CA GLN A 210 -0.65 1.42 30.10
C GLN A 210 -0.59 0.34 31.20
N GLN A 211 0.57 0.02 31.76
CA GLN A 211 0.69 -0.97 32.86
C GLN A 211 0.24 -0.45 34.22
N VAL A 212 0.12 0.88 34.36
CA VAL A 212 -0.22 1.55 35.62
C VAL A 212 -1.73 1.84 35.73
N LEU A 213 -2.49 1.58 34.66
CA LEU A 213 -3.95 1.71 34.58
C LEU A 213 -4.62 0.35 34.81
#